data_AF-G9P4N6-F1
#
_entry.id   AF-G9P4N6-F1
#
_cell.length_a   1.000
_cell.length_b   1.000
_cell.length_c   1.000
_cell.angle_alpha   90.00
_cell.angle_beta   90.00
_cell.angle_gamma   90.00
#
_symmetry.space_group_name_H-M   'P 1'
#
loop_
_entity.id
_entity.type
_entity.pdbx_description
1 polymer ?
#
loop_
_entity_poly.entity_id
_entity_poly.type
_entity_poly.pdbx_seq_one_letter_code
_entity_poly.pdbx_strand_id
1 'polypeptide(L)'
;MKAYILLGIAALCGSASAFWGQLAAGDILQSEGGEYQFIYLTDYNTGSKYETELHDGFSGCVSSKCTAGFYETTPGGYNFNALIWRSSDGCHHIDFEGALGSHSGYCCGSLPCDIGA
;
A
#
# COMPACT_ATOMS: atom_id res chain seq x y z
N MET A 1 -6.49 47.23 33.77
CA MET A 1 -7.16 46.36 32.77
C MET A 1 -6.37 45.07 32.68
N LYS A 2 -7.00 43.93 32.93
CA LYS A 2 -6.33 42.62 33.09
C LYS A 2 -6.38 41.91 31.74
N ALA A 3 -5.23 41.72 31.09
CA ALA A 3 -5.13 41.02 29.82
C ALA A 3 -4.98 39.52 30.08
N TYR A 4 -5.95 38.74 29.60
CA TYR A 4 -5.89 37.29 29.58
C TYR A 4 -5.19 36.86 28.28
N ILE A 5 -3.97 36.32 28.40
CA ILE A 5 -3.25 35.73 27.27
C ILE A 5 -3.74 34.29 27.13
N LEU A 6 -4.48 34.03 26.04
CA LEU A 6 -4.93 32.71 25.63
C LEU A 6 -3.70 31.87 25.21
N LEU A 7 -3.53 30.72 25.86
CA LEU A 7 -2.59 29.68 25.45
C LEU A 7 -3.02 29.11 24.10
N GLY A 8 -2.22 29.40 23.06
CA GLY A 8 -2.36 28.73 21.76
C GLY A 8 -1.93 27.27 21.91
N ILE A 9 -2.89 26.36 21.90
CA ILE A 9 -2.62 24.94 21.74
C ILE A 9 -2.17 24.77 20.29
N ALA A 10 -0.87 24.59 20.08
CA ALA A 10 -0.36 24.06 18.84
C ALA A 10 -0.90 22.62 18.73
N ALA A 11 -2.00 22.46 18.00
CA ALA A 11 -2.45 21.17 17.57
C ALA A 11 -1.38 20.60 16.63
N LEU A 12 -0.46 19.79 17.17
CA LEU A 12 0.20 18.77 16.36
C LEU A 12 -0.88 17.76 15.97
N CYS A 13 -1.71 18.11 14.99
CA CYS A 13 -2.37 17.14 14.16
C CYS A 13 -1.29 16.54 13.26
N GLY A 14 -0.41 15.73 13.84
CA GLY A 14 0.29 14.72 13.07
C GLY A 14 -0.79 13.75 12.64
N SER A 15 -1.29 13.89 11.41
CA SER A 15 -1.97 12.79 10.75
C SER A 15 -1.09 11.57 10.99
N ALA A 16 -1.57 10.56 11.71
CA ALA A 16 -0.90 9.28 11.69
C ALA A 16 -0.86 8.89 10.21
N SER A 17 0.31 8.99 9.58
CA SER A 17 0.45 8.63 8.18
C SER A 17 0.23 7.12 8.15
N ALA A 18 -0.93 6.72 7.66
CA ALA A 18 -1.46 5.39 7.76
C ALA A 18 -0.62 4.42 6.91
N PHE A 19 -0.13 4.88 5.75
CA PHE A 19 1.04 4.33 5.05
C PHE A 19 1.56 5.40 4.07
N TRP A 20 2.87 5.57 3.93
CA TRP A 20 3.44 6.39 2.86
C TRP A 20 4.62 5.67 2.25
N GLY A 21 4.50 5.31 0.97
CA GLY A 21 5.43 4.37 0.39
C GLY A 21 5.32 4.21 -1.10
N GLN A 22 6.05 3.22 -1.61
CA GLN A 22 6.01 2.82 -3.01
C GLN A 22 5.19 1.56 -3.19
N LEU A 23 4.39 1.54 -4.25
CA LEU A 23 3.84 0.32 -4.83
C LEU A 23 4.61 0.02 -6.13
N ALA A 24 5.11 -1.20 -6.25
CA ALA A 24 5.81 -1.67 -7.44
C ALA A 24 5.34 -3.07 -7.83
N ALA A 25 5.57 -3.44 -9.07
CA ALA A 25 5.32 -4.80 -9.56
C ALA A 25 6.50 -5.27 -10.41
N GLY A 26 6.83 -6.55 -10.31
CA GLY A 26 7.82 -7.20 -11.16
C GLY A 26 7.28 -7.56 -12.54
N ASP A 27 8.08 -8.28 -13.31
CA ASP A 27 7.65 -8.87 -14.57
C ASP A 27 6.55 -9.91 -14.34
N ILE A 28 5.73 -10.13 -15.38
CA ILE A 28 4.81 -11.29 -15.41
C ILE A 28 5.66 -12.54 -15.67
N LEU A 29 5.52 -13.54 -14.80
CA LEU A 29 6.22 -14.81 -14.85
C LEU A 29 5.23 -15.95 -15.10
N GLN A 30 5.70 -17.04 -15.70
CA GLN A 30 4.91 -18.25 -15.91
C GLN A 30 5.38 -19.39 -15.01
N SER A 31 4.43 -20.12 -14.44
CA SER A 31 4.63 -21.35 -13.67
C SER A 31 3.60 -22.40 -14.09
N GLU A 32 3.71 -23.63 -13.57
CA GLU A 32 2.72 -24.70 -13.81
C GLU A 32 1.30 -24.27 -13.39
N GLY A 33 1.20 -23.36 -12.42
CA GLY A 33 -0.07 -22.80 -11.94
C GLY A 33 -0.65 -21.65 -12.77
N GLY A 34 0.03 -21.21 -13.84
CA GLY A 34 -0.38 -20.07 -14.67
C GLY A 34 0.55 -18.87 -14.53
N GLU A 35 0.04 -17.69 -14.92
CA GLU A 35 0.80 -16.44 -14.84
C GLU A 35 0.75 -15.88 -13.41
N TYR A 36 1.85 -15.26 -12.98
CA TYR A 36 1.91 -14.58 -11.69
C TYR A 36 2.82 -13.36 -11.77
N GLN A 37 2.64 -12.44 -10.83
CA GLN A 37 3.42 -11.23 -10.70
C GLN A 37 3.77 -11.01 -9.23
N PHE A 38 5.03 -10.69 -8.95
CA PHE A 38 5.38 -10.20 -7.61
C PHE A 38 4.99 -8.74 -7.46
N ILE A 39 4.28 -8.43 -6.37
CA ILE A 39 3.92 -7.07 -5.98
C ILE A 39 4.74 -6.69 -4.76
N TYR A 40 5.30 -5.48 -4.77
CA TYR A 40 6.18 -4.98 -3.72
C TYR A 40 5.63 -3.71 -3.12
N LEU A 41 5.74 -3.61 -1.80
CA LEU A 41 5.48 -2.38 -1.03
C LEU A 41 6.77 -1.97 -0.32
N THR A 42 7.09 -0.68 -0.35
CA THR A 42 8.15 -0.10 0.47
C THR A 42 7.55 1.03 1.30
N ASP A 43 7.49 0.86 2.62
CA ASP A 43 7.07 1.95 3.51
C ASP A 43 8.26 2.89 3.76
N TYR A 44 8.13 4.16 3.34
CA TYR A 44 9.19 5.14 3.50
C TYR A 44 9.34 5.64 4.94
N ASN A 45 8.32 5.45 5.79
CA ASN A 45 8.37 5.88 7.19
C ASN A 45 9.25 4.96 8.03
N THR A 46 9.04 3.65 7.90
CA THR A 46 9.76 2.63 8.68
C THR A 46 10.97 2.05 7.94
N GLY A 47 10.98 2.15 6.60
CA GLY A 47 11.93 1.44 5.75
C GLY A 47 11.57 -0.04 5.54
N SER A 48 10.43 -0.51 6.06
CA SER A 48 9.97 -1.88 5.89
C SER A 48 9.60 -2.15 4.43
N LYS A 49 9.86 -3.40 4.00
CA LYS A 49 9.53 -3.88 2.66
C LYS A 49 8.65 -5.10 2.76
N TYR A 50 7.64 -5.16 1.91
CA TYR A 50 6.70 -6.26 1.85
C TYR A 50 6.58 -6.75 0.43
N GLU A 51 6.35 -8.05 0.27
CA GLU A 51 6.12 -8.64 -1.05
C GLU A 51 5.01 -9.68 -0.99
N THR A 52 4.41 -9.94 -2.15
CA THR A 52 3.40 -10.99 -2.34
C THR A 52 3.41 -11.48 -3.77
N GLU A 53 2.96 -12.71 -3.98
CA GLU A 53 2.67 -13.25 -5.30
C GLU A 53 1.19 -13.00 -5.63
N LEU A 54 0.94 -12.38 -6.78
CA LEU A 54 -0.40 -12.13 -7.29
C LEU A 54 -0.62 -12.94 -8.57
N HIS A 55 -1.53 -13.90 -8.52
CA HIS A 55 -1.94 -14.67 -9.70
C HIS A 55 -2.54 -13.75 -10.78
N ASP A 56 -2.11 -13.93 -12.03
CA ASP A 56 -2.42 -13.06 -13.18
C ASP A 56 -2.02 -11.58 -13.01
N GLY A 57 -1.29 -11.24 -11.94
CA GLY A 57 -0.88 -9.88 -11.61
C GLY A 57 -2.05 -8.89 -11.49
N PHE A 58 -1.75 -7.59 -11.66
CA PHE A 58 -2.80 -6.56 -11.66
C PHE A 58 -3.81 -6.74 -12.80
N SER A 59 -3.45 -7.46 -13.87
CA SER A 59 -4.33 -7.76 -14.99
C SER A 59 -5.44 -8.75 -14.62
N GLY A 60 -5.20 -9.65 -13.67
CA GLY A 60 -6.22 -10.54 -13.10
C GLY A 60 -7.22 -9.82 -12.19
N CYS A 61 -6.81 -8.70 -11.60
CA CYS A 61 -7.56 -7.97 -10.59
C CYS A 61 -8.24 -6.72 -11.15
N VAL A 62 -8.85 -6.84 -12.34
CA VAL A 62 -9.52 -5.72 -13.04
C VAL A 62 -11.04 -5.75 -12.91
N SER A 63 -11.64 -6.94 -12.77
CA SER A 63 -13.09 -7.13 -12.63
C SER A 63 -13.53 -7.27 -11.18
N SER A 64 -12.59 -7.54 -10.28
CA SER A 64 -12.80 -7.74 -8.85
C SER A 64 -11.54 -7.41 -8.08
N LYS A 65 -11.71 -7.13 -6.78
CA LYS A 65 -10.58 -7.04 -5.85
C LYS A 65 -9.99 -8.42 -5.59
N CYS A 66 -8.68 -8.54 -5.63
CA CYS A 66 -7.96 -9.74 -5.26
C CYS A 66 -7.43 -9.61 -3.84
N THR A 67 -7.59 -10.64 -3.03
CA THR A 67 -6.91 -10.74 -1.74
C THR A 67 -5.46 -11.16 -1.96
N ALA A 68 -4.52 -10.42 -1.37
CA ALA A 68 -3.10 -10.71 -1.44
C ALA A 68 -2.49 -10.70 -0.03
N GLY A 69 -1.77 -11.77 0.31
CA GLY A 69 -1.05 -11.89 1.57
C GLY A 69 0.36 -11.35 1.44
N PHE A 70 0.62 -10.19 2.01
CA PHE A 70 1.94 -9.58 2.05
C PHE A 70 2.74 -10.11 3.23
N TYR A 71 4.00 -10.43 2.96
CA TYR A 71 4.98 -10.75 3.99
C TYR A 71 6.13 -9.78 3.98
N GLU A 72 6.60 -9.42 5.17
CA GLU A 72 7.74 -8.51 5.33
C GLU A 72 9.05 -9.23 4.98
N THR A 73 9.82 -8.64 4.07
CA THR A 73 11.16 -9.11 3.67
C THR A 73 12.28 -8.43 4.44
N THR A 74 11.95 -7.37 5.18
CA THR A 74 12.81 -6.78 6.21
C THR A 74 12.72 -7.56 7.54
N PRO A 75 13.68 -7.40 8.48
CA PRO A 75 13.77 -8.23 9.70
C PRO A 75 12.62 -8.15 10.72
N GLY A 76 11.50 -7.47 10.40
CA GLY A 76 10.36 -7.29 11.31
C GLY A 76 9.41 -8.49 11.38
N GLY A 77 9.33 -9.30 10.32
CA GLY A 77 8.50 -10.53 10.29
C GLY A 77 6.99 -10.28 10.35
N TYR A 78 6.52 -9.09 9.96
CA TYR A 78 5.09 -8.76 9.92
C TYR A 78 4.43 -9.25 8.62
N ASN A 79 3.26 -9.87 8.73
CA ASN A 79 2.47 -10.32 7.59
C ASN A 79 1.05 -9.76 7.69
N PHE A 80 0.45 -9.41 6.57
CA PHE A 80 -0.92 -8.90 6.52
C PHE A 80 -1.61 -9.24 5.20
N ASN A 81 -2.93 -9.21 5.19
CA ASN A 81 -3.71 -9.29 3.96
C ASN A 81 -4.07 -7.88 3.48
N ALA A 82 -4.16 -7.72 2.17
CA ALA A 82 -4.67 -6.53 1.54
C ALA A 82 -5.58 -6.92 0.35
N LEU A 83 -6.44 -6.00 -0.06
CA LEU A 83 -7.18 -6.10 -1.30
C LEU A 83 -6.51 -5.23 -2.35
N ILE A 84 -6.18 -5.80 -3.51
CA ILE A 84 -5.55 -5.08 -4.62
C ILE A 84 -6.35 -5.22 -5.90
N TRP A 85 -6.40 -4.15 -6.68
CA TRP A 85 -7.07 -4.14 -7.97
C TRP A 85 -6.53 -3.03 -8.87
N ARG A 86 -6.78 -3.18 -10.17
CA ARG A 86 -6.51 -2.13 -11.15
C ARG A 86 -7.83 -1.64 -11.73
N SER A 87 -8.10 -0.36 -11.55
CA SER A 87 -9.28 0.31 -12.07
C SER A 87 -9.13 0.61 -13.57
N SER A 88 -10.26 0.82 -14.26
CA SER A 88 -10.31 1.01 -15.72
C SER A 88 -9.68 2.32 -16.22
N ASP A 89 -9.52 3.28 -15.32
CA ASP A 89 -8.75 4.52 -15.49
C ASP A 89 -7.22 4.30 -15.40
N GLY A 90 -6.78 3.06 -15.20
CA GLY A 90 -5.38 2.68 -15.16
C GLY A 90 -4.71 2.92 -13.81
N CYS A 91 -5.51 3.13 -12.75
CA CYS A 91 -5.01 3.27 -11.39
C CYS A 91 -4.88 1.92 -10.68
N HIS A 92 -3.79 1.73 -9.96
CA HIS A 92 -3.54 0.58 -9.08
C HIS A 92 -3.96 0.97 -7.68
N HIS A 93 -4.82 0.16 -7.08
CA HIS A 93 -5.36 0.38 -5.75
C HIS A 93 -4.92 -0.71 -4.80
N ILE A 94 -4.80 -0.32 -3.54
CA ILE A 94 -4.60 -1.21 -2.41
C ILE A 94 -5.49 -0.78 -1.25
N ASP A 95 -6.13 -1.73 -0.61
CA ASP A 95 -6.81 -1.60 0.68
C ASP A 95 -6.05 -2.49 1.67
N PHE A 96 -5.41 -1.87 2.65
CA PHE A 96 -4.61 -2.55 3.66
C PHE A 96 -5.47 -3.30 4.69
N GLU A 97 -6.81 -3.21 4.60
CA GLU A 97 -7.74 -3.86 5.53
C GLU A 97 -7.46 -3.52 7.02
N GLY A 98 -6.94 -2.33 7.30
CA GLY A 98 -6.53 -1.88 8.64
C GLY A 98 -5.09 -2.23 9.02
N ALA A 99 -4.37 -3.01 8.20
CA ALA A 99 -2.96 -3.28 8.40
C ALA A 99 -2.12 -2.00 8.25
N LEU A 100 -0.96 -1.99 8.90
CA LEU A 100 -0.05 -0.83 8.95
C LEU A 100 -0.67 0.44 9.55
N GLY A 101 -1.86 0.33 10.16
CA GLY A 101 -2.63 1.49 10.60
C GLY A 101 -3.32 2.22 9.44
N SER A 102 -3.43 1.57 8.28
CA SER A 102 -3.88 2.13 7.01
C SER A 102 -5.22 1.62 6.52
N HIS A 103 -5.87 2.43 5.69
CA HIS A 103 -7.06 2.02 4.95
C HIS A 103 -6.72 1.76 3.49
N SER A 104 -6.77 2.76 2.63
CA SER A 104 -6.66 2.54 1.20
C SER A 104 -5.80 3.59 0.52
N GLY A 105 -4.96 3.14 -0.40
CA GLY A 105 -4.11 3.98 -1.24
C GLY A 105 -4.27 3.62 -2.70
N TYR A 106 -3.87 4.55 -3.56
CA TYR A 106 -3.83 4.31 -5.00
C TYR A 106 -2.79 5.18 -5.67
N CYS A 107 -2.34 4.74 -6.83
CA CYS A 107 -1.56 5.54 -7.76
C CYS A 107 -2.02 5.23 -9.19
N CYS A 108 -1.69 6.10 -10.13
CA CYS A 108 -2.10 5.93 -11.52
C CYS A 108 -0.92 5.94 -12.46
N GLY A 109 -1.05 5.20 -13.56
CA GLY A 109 -0.03 5.11 -14.60
C GLY A 109 0.91 3.91 -14.40
N SER A 110 2.18 4.13 -14.68
CA SER A 110 3.21 3.08 -14.63
C SER A 110 3.66 2.82 -13.19
N LEU A 111 3.95 1.56 -12.90
CA LEU A 111 4.66 1.17 -11.69
C LEU A 111 6.18 1.21 -11.95
N PRO A 112 7.01 1.49 -10.94
CA PRO A 112 6.64 1.84 -9.57
C PRO A 112 6.01 3.23 -9.45
N CYS A 113 5.19 3.41 -8.42
CA CYS A 113 4.53 4.67 -8.11
C CYS A 113 4.46 4.87 -6.59
N ASP A 114 4.36 6.12 -6.15
CA ASP A 114 4.15 6.40 -4.73
C ASP A 114 2.66 6.36 -4.39
N ILE A 115 2.35 5.80 -3.20
CA ILE A 115 1.01 5.73 -2.63
C ILE A 115 1.02 6.30 -1.22
N GLY A 116 0.00 7.10 -0.90
CA GLY A 116 -0.35 7.50 0.45
C GLY A 116 -1.70 6.89 0.81
N ALA A 117 -1.80 6.37 2.04
CA ALA A 117 -3.01 5.76 2.57
C ALA A 117 -3.18 6.11 4.06
#